data_AF-A0A2D9M112-F1
#
_entry.id   AF-A0A2D9M112-F1
#
_cell.length_a   1.000
_cell.length_b   1.000
_cell.length_c   1.000
_cell.angle_alpha   90.00
_cell.angle_beta   90.00
_cell.angle_gamma   90.00
#
_symmetry.space_group_name_H-M   'P 1'
#
loop_
_entity.id
_entity.type
_entity.pdbx_description
1 polymer ?
#
loop_
_entity_poly.entity_id
_entity_poly.type
_entity_poly.pdbx_seq_one_letter_code
_entity_poly.pdbx_strand_id
1 'polypeptide(L)'
;MGVGVSSVKLKKNYSSREVASLTGLSARQLQWWDARKLLSPTVASRPTQAGGFTERRYSPVELYELLVLADLRRRGFSIAKIRTLLDLLKSRFGVRLYDAIGDGDKVTLLTDGRDIYARTASGDFYNLLGEPNQPLLVLGKEDTLKALSSRISRRRRKSKSKRVKQAKKTVASR
;
A
#
# COMPACT_ATOMS: atom_id res chain seq x y z
N MET A 1 -9.30 -12.36 -25.75
CA MET A 1 -9.74 -11.05 -25.20
C MET A 1 -8.63 -10.51 -24.31
N GLY A 2 -7.78 -9.62 -24.84
CA GLY A 2 -6.67 -9.04 -24.08
C GLY A 2 -7.18 -7.99 -23.10
N VAL A 3 -7.01 -8.23 -21.81
CA VAL A 3 -7.23 -7.20 -20.79
C VAL A 3 -6.18 -6.11 -20.98
N GLY A 4 -6.61 -4.97 -21.54
CA GLY A 4 -5.78 -3.79 -21.71
C GLY A 4 -5.30 -3.28 -20.35
N VAL A 5 -4.08 -3.65 -19.97
CA VAL A 5 -3.32 -2.95 -18.95
C VAL A 5 -3.00 -1.57 -19.53
N SER A 6 -3.89 -0.60 -19.30
CA SER A 6 -3.63 0.80 -19.63
C SER A 6 -2.30 1.19 -19.00
N SER A 7 -1.26 1.33 -19.84
CA SER A 7 0.10 1.67 -19.44
C SER A 7 0.08 2.99 -18.68
N VAL A 8 0.14 2.91 -17.35
CA VAL A 8 0.27 4.09 -16.52
C VAL A 8 1.70 4.58 -16.72
N LYS A 9 1.87 5.64 -17.51
CA LYS A 9 3.19 6.27 -17.68
C LYS A 9 3.69 6.71 -16.30
N LEU A 10 4.73 6.03 -15.82
CA LEU A 10 5.29 6.28 -14.49
C LEU A 10 5.92 7.67 -14.46
N LYS A 11 5.52 8.50 -13.49
CA LYS A 11 6.17 9.79 -13.24
C LYS A 11 7.50 9.56 -12.54
N LYS A 12 8.45 10.50 -12.72
CA LYS A 12 9.72 10.47 -11.99
C LYS A 12 9.49 10.48 -10.47
N ASN A 13 8.64 11.40 -10.00
CA ASN A 13 8.21 11.46 -8.60
C ASN A 13 6.71 11.83 -8.50
N TYR A 14 6.09 11.49 -7.37
CA TYR A 14 4.70 11.79 -7.00
C TYR A 14 4.64 12.69 -5.76
N SER A 15 3.75 13.68 -5.78
CA SER A 15 3.44 14.52 -4.61
C SER A 15 2.68 13.74 -3.53
N SER A 16 2.67 14.26 -2.30
CA SER A 16 1.86 13.69 -1.22
C SER A 16 0.36 13.62 -1.57
N ARG A 17 -0.16 14.57 -2.35
CA ARG A 17 -1.56 14.60 -2.79
C ARG A 17 -1.86 13.49 -3.79
N GLU A 18 -0.96 13.27 -4.75
CA GLU A 18 -1.11 12.18 -5.73
C GLU A 18 -1.02 10.81 -5.05
N VAL A 19 -0.03 10.63 -4.17
CA VAL A 19 0.11 9.41 -3.38
C VAL A 19 -1.12 9.15 -2.54
N ALA A 20 -1.66 10.15 -1.85
CA ALA A 20 -2.90 10.02 -1.08
C ALA A 20 -4.09 9.60 -1.97
N SER A 21 -4.21 10.19 -3.16
CA SER A 21 -5.26 9.84 -4.11
C SER A 21 -5.16 8.40 -4.64
N LEU A 22 -3.94 7.89 -4.84
CA LEU A 22 -3.70 6.55 -5.39
C LEU A 22 -3.77 5.45 -4.32
N THR A 23 -3.22 5.71 -3.14
CA THR A 23 -3.12 4.73 -2.04
C THR A 23 -4.37 4.70 -1.16
N GLY A 24 -5.13 5.79 -1.12
CA GLY A 24 -6.23 6.01 -0.19
C GLY A 24 -5.78 6.41 1.22
N LEU A 25 -4.48 6.62 1.45
CA LEU A 25 -3.94 7.17 2.70
C LEU A 25 -4.22 8.66 2.79
N SER A 26 -4.40 9.17 4.01
CA SER A 26 -4.47 10.61 4.24
C SER A 26 -3.07 11.25 4.24
N ALA A 27 -2.98 12.53 3.91
CA ALA A 27 -1.73 13.28 4.01
C ALA A 27 -1.12 13.21 5.43
N ARG A 28 -1.97 13.16 6.47
CA ARG A 28 -1.53 13.01 7.85
C ARG A 28 -0.94 11.64 8.14
N GLN A 29 -1.51 10.58 7.57
CA GLN A 29 -0.96 9.22 7.67
C GLN A 29 0.41 9.14 7.00
N LEU A 30 0.55 9.71 5.79
CA LEU A 30 1.83 9.80 5.09
C LEU A 30 2.89 10.56 5.91
N GLN A 31 2.51 11.70 6.48
CA GLN A 31 3.40 12.47 7.37
C GLN A 31 3.79 11.68 8.61
N TRP A 32 2.85 10.94 9.22
CA TRP A 32 3.12 10.16 10.41
C TRP A 32 3.99 8.94 10.12
N TRP A 33 3.81 8.28 8.97
CA TRP A 33 4.68 7.19 8.50
C TRP A 33 6.10 7.69 8.23
N ASP A 34 6.24 8.85 7.60
CA ASP A 34 7.53 9.51 7.38
C ASP A 34 8.21 9.88 8.71
N ALA A 35 7.49 10.55 9.62
CA ALA A 35 8.02 10.95 10.93
C ALA A 35 8.47 9.74 11.78
N ARG A 36 7.81 8.59 11.65
CA ARG A 36 8.19 7.35 12.34
C ARG A 36 9.15 6.47 11.54
N LYS A 37 9.65 6.95 10.39
CA LYS A 37 10.56 6.23 9.50
C LYS A 37 10.03 4.85 9.08
N LEU A 38 8.71 4.71 8.96
CA LEU A 38 8.10 3.49 8.42
C LEU A 38 8.34 3.39 6.91
N LEU A 39 8.12 4.52 6.22
CA LEU A 39 8.50 4.73 4.83
C LEU A 39 8.74 6.22 4.67
N SER A 40 9.93 6.58 4.22
CA SER A 40 10.33 7.97 4.01
C SER A 40 10.34 8.30 2.51
N PRO A 41 9.92 9.51 2.12
CA PRO A 41 9.93 9.94 0.73
C PRO A 41 11.37 10.12 0.22
N THR A 42 11.58 9.84 -1.07
CA THR A 42 12.86 10.09 -1.76
C THR A 42 13.30 11.55 -1.61
N VAL A 43 12.35 12.49 -1.69
CA VAL A 43 12.61 13.91 -1.39
C VAL A 43 11.82 14.31 -0.14
N ALA A 44 12.54 14.45 0.97
CA ALA A 44 11.99 14.91 2.23
C ALA A 44 11.53 16.37 2.18
N SER A 45 10.55 16.67 3.02
CA SER A 45 10.10 18.04 3.26
C SER A 45 11.19 18.82 4.00
N ARG A 46 11.53 20.02 3.52
CA ARG A 46 12.56 20.90 4.08
C ARG A 46 11.97 22.28 4.37
N PRO A 47 12.40 22.97 5.44
CA PRO A 47 11.96 24.33 5.69
C PRO A 47 12.41 25.27 4.56
N THR A 48 11.57 26.24 4.21
CA THR A 48 11.88 27.29 3.24
C THR A 48 12.20 28.59 3.95
N GLN A 49 12.97 29.48 3.31
CA GLN A 49 13.30 30.79 3.89
C GLN A 49 12.07 31.67 4.14
N ALA A 50 10.95 31.41 3.45
CA ALA A 50 9.67 32.09 3.65
C ALA A 50 8.83 31.51 4.81
N GLY A 51 9.40 30.65 5.67
CA GLY A 51 8.71 30.08 6.84
C GLY A 51 7.78 28.90 6.54
N GLY A 52 7.83 28.35 5.32
CA GLY A 52 7.04 27.19 4.89
C GLY A 52 7.87 25.90 4.83
N PHE A 53 7.29 24.85 4.25
CA PHE A 53 7.97 23.59 4.00
C PHE A 53 7.82 23.17 2.53
N THR A 54 8.87 22.60 1.95
CA THR A 54 8.82 22.01 0.61
C THR A 54 7.91 20.78 0.59
N GLU A 55 7.31 20.53 -0.57
CA GLU A 55 6.45 19.36 -0.77
C GLU A 55 7.28 18.07 -0.82
N ARG A 56 6.82 17.02 -0.11
CA ARG A 56 7.42 15.68 -0.18
C ARG A 56 7.21 15.09 -1.57
N ARG A 57 8.25 14.46 -2.12
CA ARG A 57 8.17 13.74 -3.40
C ARG A 57 8.57 12.29 -3.22
N TYR A 58 7.70 11.39 -3.67
CA TYR A 58 7.85 9.94 -3.58
C TYR A 58 8.25 9.35 -4.94
N SER A 59 9.15 8.39 -4.96
CA SER A 59 9.47 7.65 -6.19
C SER A 59 8.34 6.66 -6.58
N PRO A 60 8.32 6.14 -7.82
CA PRO A 60 7.43 5.04 -8.20
C PRO A 60 7.54 3.83 -7.28
N VAL A 61 8.76 3.47 -6.87
CA VAL A 61 9.03 2.36 -5.94
C VAL A 61 8.32 2.60 -4.62
N GLU A 62 8.51 3.77 -4.01
CA GLU A 62 7.84 4.15 -2.76
C GLU A 62 6.33 4.19 -2.88
N LEU A 63 5.79 4.64 -4.03
CA LEU A 63 4.35 4.61 -4.28
C LEU A 63 3.80 3.17 -4.25
N TYR A 64 4.49 2.23 -4.89
CA TYR A 64 4.09 0.82 -4.88
C TYR A 64 4.22 0.18 -3.50
N GLU A 65 5.28 0.49 -2.76
CA GLU A 65 5.42 0.08 -1.36
C GLU A 65 4.26 0.62 -0.52
N LEU A 66 3.94 1.92 -0.65
CA LEU A 66 2.81 2.54 0.05
C LEU A 66 1.45 1.93 -0.31
N LEU A 67 1.25 1.48 -1.56
CA LEU A 67 0.03 0.77 -1.96
C LEU A 67 -0.14 -0.54 -1.18
N VAL A 68 0.94 -1.31 -1.06
CA VAL A 68 0.94 -2.58 -0.33
C VAL A 68 0.79 -2.35 1.17
N LEU A 69 1.53 -1.39 1.74
CA LEU A 69 1.41 -1.01 3.15
C LEU A 69 -0.01 -0.52 3.50
N ALA A 70 -0.63 0.27 2.63
CA ALA A 70 -2.02 0.70 2.80
C ALA A 70 -2.99 -0.49 2.74
N ASP A 71 -2.72 -1.48 1.89
CA ASP A 71 -3.54 -2.68 1.79
C ASP A 71 -3.44 -3.57 3.04
N LEU A 72 -2.22 -3.80 3.52
CA LEU A 72 -1.98 -4.49 4.79
C LEU A 72 -2.70 -3.77 5.94
N ARG A 73 -2.61 -2.44 6.00
CA ARG A 73 -3.31 -1.68 7.05
C ARG A 73 -4.83 -1.83 6.96
N ARG A 74 -5.41 -1.87 5.75
CA ARG A 74 -6.85 -2.11 5.54
C ARG A 74 -7.30 -3.51 5.94
N ARG A 75 -6.43 -4.51 5.78
CA ARG A 75 -6.68 -5.90 6.22
C ARG A 75 -6.57 -6.09 7.75
N GLY A 76 -6.17 -5.04 8.48
CA GLY A 76 -6.11 -5.06 9.94
C GLY A 76 -4.71 -5.27 10.52
N PHE A 77 -3.67 -5.40 9.69
CA PHE A 77 -2.30 -5.49 10.20
C PHE A 77 -1.93 -4.22 10.96
N SER A 78 -1.37 -4.37 12.16
CA SER A 78 -0.93 -3.25 12.98
C SER A 78 0.36 -2.64 12.42
N ILE A 79 0.65 -1.39 12.77
CA ILE A 79 1.90 -0.74 12.36
C ILE A 79 3.12 -1.48 12.92
N ALA A 80 3.02 -2.08 14.11
CA ALA A 80 4.09 -2.90 14.67
C ALA A 80 4.37 -4.13 13.79
N LYS A 81 3.33 -4.89 13.41
CA LYS A 81 3.47 -6.04 12.50
C LYS A 81 4.08 -5.64 11.16
N ILE A 82 3.66 -4.49 10.61
CA ILE A 82 4.23 -3.96 9.37
C ILE A 82 5.72 -3.62 9.54
N ARG A 83 6.13 -3.04 10.67
CA ARG A 83 7.57 -2.78 10.93
C ARG A 83 8.35 -4.08 10.99
N THR A 84 7.89 -5.06 11.75
CA THR A 84 8.51 -6.38 11.84
C THR A 84 8.68 -7.02 10.46
N LEU A 85 7.65 -6.94 9.60
CA LEU A 85 7.73 -7.39 8.21
C LEU A 85 8.87 -6.68 7.45
N LEU A 86 8.90 -5.35 7.46
CA LEU A 86 9.90 -4.57 6.74
C LEU A 86 11.33 -4.86 7.24
N ASP A 87 11.48 -5.00 8.55
CA ASP A 87 12.76 -5.30 9.19
C ASP A 87 13.22 -6.71 8.81
N LEU A 88 12.32 -7.72 8.75
CA LEU A 88 12.64 -9.08 8.31
C LEU A 88 13.05 -9.16 6.83
N LEU A 89 12.33 -8.45 5.96
CA LEU A 89 12.70 -8.36 4.54
C LEU A 89 14.12 -7.83 4.36
N LYS A 90 14.48 -6.80 5.13
CA LYS A 90 15.80 -6.20 5.07
C LYS A 90 16.87 -7.07 5.73
N SER A 91 16.65 -7.54 6.96
CA SER A 91 17.68 -8.19 7.75
C SER A 91 17.97 -9.61 7.30
N ARG A 92 16.93 -10.34 6.87
CA ARG A 92 17.07 -11.76 6.52
C ARG A 92 17.24 -11.98 5.03
N PHE A 93 16.40 -11.32 4.22
CA PHE A 93 16.37 -11.56 2.79
C PHE A 93 17.17 -10.53 2.00
N GLY A 94 17.58 -9.43 2.63
CA GLY A 94 18.35 -8.37 1.98
C GLY A 94 17.58 -7.68 0.86
N VAL A 95 16.25 -7.67 0.91
CA VAL A 95 15.38 -7.12 -0.13
C VAL A 95 14.49 -6.01 0.42
N ARG A 96 14.03 -5.12 -0.46
CA ARG A 96 12.99 -4.14 -0.13
C ARG A 96 11.61 -4.78 -0.28
N LEU A 97 10.60 -4.11 0.26
CA LEU A 97 9.21 -4.54 0.06
C LEU A 97 8.84 -4.55 -1.43
N TYR A 98 9.32 -3.59 -2.20
CA TYR A 98 9.07 -3.55 -3.65
C TYR A 98 9.62 -4.77 -4.40
N ASP A 99 10.78 -5.28 -4.00
CA ASP A 99 11.39 -6.44 -4.68
C ASP A 99 10.72 -7.76 -4.28
N ALA A 100 9.93 -7.73 -3.21
CA ALA A 100 9.27 -8.88 -2.62
C ALA A 100 7.78 -9.01 -2.99
N ILE A 101 7.25 -8.09 -3.81
CA ILE A 101 5.85 -8.08 -4.26
C ILE A 101 5.74 -8.58 -5.69
N GLY A 102 4.65 -9.28 -6.03
CA GLY A 102 4.51 -9.93 -7.33
C GLY A 102 5.35 -11.21 -7.42
N ASP A 103 6.06 -11.39 -8.53
CA ASP A 103 6.95 -12.53 -8.76
C ASP A 103 8.39 -12.10 -8.45
N GLY A 104 8.66 -11.90 -7.15
CA GLY A 104 9.94 -11.35 -6.70
C GLY A 104 11.08 -12.34 -6.88
N ASP A 105 12.21 -11.87 -7.42
CA ASP A 105 13.34 -12.71 -7.84
C ASP A 105 13.92 -13.57 -6.70
N LYS A 106 14.08 -12.98 -5.50
CA LYS A 106 14.68 -13.66 -4.34
C LYS A 106 13.63 -14.20 -3.38
N VAL A 107 12.59 -13.41 -3.14
CA VAL A 107 11.51 -13.69 -2.21
C VAL A 107 10.22 -13.15 -2.80
N THR A 108 9.16 -13.93 -2.67
CA THR A 108 7.79 -13.51 -2.98
C THR A 108 6.96 -13.49 -1.70
N LEU A 109 6.34 -12.36 -1.40
CA LEU A 109 5.42 -12.22 -0.28
C LEU A 109 4.02 -12.70 -0.64
N LEU A 110 3.47 -13.51 0.26
CA LEU A 110 2.14 -14.08 0.14
C LEU A 110 1.32 -13.74 1.39
N THR A 111 0.00 -13.74 1.27
CA THR A 111 -0.90 -13.56 2.40
C THR A 111 -2.16 -14.41 2.22
N ASP A 112 -2.66 -14.96 3.32
CA ASP A 112 -3.98 -15.58 3.45
C ASP A 112 -5.03 -14.58 3.99
N GLY A 113 -4.62 -13.34 4.26
CA GLY A 113 -5.42 -12.29 4.87
C GLY A 113 -5.31 -12.18 6.40
N ARG A 114 -4.68 -13.15 7.08
CA ARG A 114 -4.45 -13.16 8.53
C ARG A 114 -2.97 -12.99 8.87
N ASP A 115 -2.13 -13.70 8.14
CA ASP A 115 -0.68 -13.68 8.26
C ASP A 115 0.00 -13.33 6.92
N ILE A 116 1.31 -13.18 6.99
CA ILE A 116 2.18 -12.85 5.86
C ILE A 116 3.27 -13.90 5.79
N TYR A 117 3.46 -14.44 4.60
CA TYR A 117 4.41 -15.49 4.32
C TYR A 117 5.44 -15.02 3.31
N ALA A 118 6.69 -15.46 3.42
CA ALA A 118 7.69 -15.33 2.38
C ALA A 118 7.92 -16.70 1.74
N ARG A 119 7.94 -16.74 0.41
CA ARG A 119 8.45 -17.87 -0.38
C ARG A 119 9.80 -17.48 -0.97
N THR A 120 10.86 -18.23 -0.70
CA THR A 120 12.18 -18.02 -1.33
C THR A 120 12.22 -18.60 -2.73
N ALA A 121 13.20 -18.18 -3.54
CA ALA A 121 13.46 -18.79 -4.85
C ALA A 121 13.70 -20.31 -4.78
N SER A 122 14.25 -20.81 -3.66
CA SER A 122 14.46 -22.24 -3.39
C SER A 122 13.18 -23.01 -3.08
N GLY A 123 12.05 -22.31 -2.89
CA GLY A 123 10.76 -22.91 -2.55
C GLY A 123 10.44 -22.97 -1.07
N ASP A 124 11.32 -22.49 -0.19
CA ASP A 124 11.07 -22.49 1.26
C ASP A 124 10.03 -21.44 1.63
N PHE A 125 9.15 -21.79 2.57
CA PHE A 125 8.12 -20.89 3.10
C PHE A 125 8.41 -20.48 4.53
N TYR A 126 8.17 -19.22 4.87
CA TYR A 126 8.36 -18.69 6.22
C TYR A 126 7.12 -17.88 6.65
N ASN A 127 6.60 -18.09 7.86
CA ASN A 127 5.59 -17.18 8.43
C ASN A 127 6.30 -15.99 9.08
N LEU A 128 6.18 -14.81 8.47
CA LEU A 128 6.92 -13.62 8.88
C LEU A 128 6.40 -12.99 10.18
N LEU A 129 5.22 -13.35 10.64
CA LEU A 129 4.59 -12.77 11.83
C LEU A 129 4.48 -13.74 13.00
N GLY A 130 4.57 -15.04 12.75
CA GLY A 130 4.58 -16.09 13.76
C GLY A 130 6.00 -16.58 14.04
N GLU A 131 6.48 -17.51 13.23
CA GLU A 131 7.79 -18.12 13.35
C GLU A 131 8.66 -17.76 12.14
N PRO A 132 9.26 -16.54 12.12
CA PRO A 132 10.01 -16.11 10.97
C PRO A 132 11.19 -17.05 10.73
N ASN A 133 11.91 -17.49 11.76
CA ASN A 133 13.19 -18.19 11.58
C ASN A 133 13.08 -19.64 11.09
N GLN A 134 11.89 -20.25 11.09
CA GLN A 134 11.73 -21.66 10.77
C GLN A 134 10.98 -21.83 9.43
N PRO A 135 11.51 -22.65 8.49
CA PRO A 135 10.78 -22.97 7.28
C PRO A 135 9.56 -23.83 7.61
N LEU A 136 8.44 -23.54 6.95
CA LEU A 136 7.19 -24.28 7.06
C LEU A 136 7.07 -25.28 5.91
N LEU A 137 6.68 -26.51 6.24
CA LEU A 137 6.22 -27.48 5.25
C LEU A 137 4.79 -27.09 4.84
N VAL A 138 4.64 -26.56 3.63
CA VAL A 138 3.32 -26.23 3.08
C VAL A 138 2.69 -27.50 2.52
N LEU A 139 1.71 -28.05 3.24
CA LEU A 139 0.95 -29.21 2.79
C LEU A 139 -0.39 -28.75 2.19
N GLY A 140 -0.52 -28.82 0.85
CA GLY A 140 -1.81 -28.75 0.15
C GLY A 140 -2.62 -27.44 0.26
N LYS A 141 -1.99 -26.32 0.67
CA LYS A 141 -2.66 -25.01 0.81
C LYS A 141 -2.03 -23.88 -0.02
N GLU A 142 -1.13 -24.20 -0.93
CA GLU A 142 -0.46 -23.22 -1.79
C GLU A 142 -1.47 -22.33 -2.55
N ASP A 143 -2.57 -22.92 -3.03
CA ASP A 143 -3.63 -22.24 -3.77
C ASP A 143 -4.40 -21.18 -2.95
N THR A 144 -4.31 -21.23 -1.62
CA THR A 144 -4.97 -20.24 -0.75
C THR A 144 -4.12 -18.99 -0.52
N LEU A 145 -2.81 -19.08 -0.77
CA LEU A 145 -1.86 -18.00 -0.57
C LEU A 145 -1.85 -17.07 -1.78
N LYS A 146 -2.16 -15.80 -1.56
CA LYS A 146 -2.18 -14.79 -2.63
C LYS A 146 -0.95 -13.91 -2.55
N ALA A 147 -0.26 -13.74 -3.67
CA ALA A 147 0.85 -12.81 -3.77
C ALA A 147 0.41 -11.39 -3.42
N LEU A 148 1.21 -10.71 -2.59
CA LEU A 148 1.04 -9.29 -2.35
C LEU A 148 1.37 -8.54 -3.64
N SER A 149 0.40 -7.76 -4.12
CA SER A 149 0.51 -7.03 -5.38
C SER A 149 0.12 -5.57 -5.15
N SER A 150 0.88 -4.66 -5.74
CA SER A 150 0.68 -3.22 -5.65
C SER A 150 -0.41 -2.69 -6.60
N ARG A 151 -1.50 -3.46 -6.78
CA ARG A 151 -2.58 -3.07 -7.69
C ARG A 151 -3.19 -1.74 -7.27
N ILE A 152 -3.12 -0.76 -8.16
CA ILE A 152 -3.79 0.54 -8.01
C ILE A 152 -5.29 0.29 -8.12
N SER A 153 -5.96 0.16 -6.98
CA SER A 153 -7.42 0.09 -6.94
C SER A 153 -7.97 1.48 -7.31
N ARG A 154 -8.50 1.61 -8.54
CA ARG A 154 -9.25 2.81 -8.94
C ARG A 154 -10.49 2.88 -8.04
N ARG A 155 -10.40 3.68 -6.98
CA ARG A 155 -11.53 3.95 -6.09
C ARG A 155 -12.62 4.61 -6.93
N ARG A 156 -13.65 3.84 -7.34
CA ARG A 156 -14.87 4.39 -7.93
C ARG A 156 -15.42 5.40 -6.92
N ARG A 157 -15.32 6.69 -7.22
CA ARG A 157 -15.98 7.74 -6.43
C ARG A 157 -17.47 7.41 -6.45
N LYS A 158 -18.04 7.02 -5.29
CA LYS A 158 -19.50 7.03 -5.12
C LYS A 158 -19.96 8.45 -5.40
N SER A 159 -20.60 8.67 -6.55
CA SER A 159 -21.29 9.91 -6.85
C SER A 159 -22.33 10.12 -5.75
N LYS A 160 -22.20 11.21 -4.99
CA LYS A 160 -23.29 11.68 -4.14
C LYS A 160 -24.44 12.03 -5.07
N SER A 161 -25.43 11.15 -5.17
CA SER A 161 -26.70 11.46 -5.85
C SER A 161 -27.31 12.68 -5.18
N LYS A 162 -27.54 13.74 -5.96
CA LYS A 162 -28.27 14.95 -5.57
C LYS A 162 -29.69 14.53 -5.18
N ARG A 163 -30.01 14.53 -3.88
CA ARG A 163 -31.40 14.45 -3.42
C ARG A 163 -32.04 15.82 -3.67
N VAL A 164 -32.72 15.95 -4.80
CA VAL A 164 -33.53 17.12 -5.16
C VAL A 164 -34.62 17.26 -4.08
N LYS A 165 -34.58 18.35 -3.32
CA LYS A 165 -35.65 18.74 -2.41
C LYS A 165 -36.80 19.32 -3.26
N GLN A 166 -37.83 18.52 -3.54
CA GLN A 166 -39.14 19.08 -3.85
C GLN A 166 -39.73 19.62 -2.54
N ALA A 167 -39.75 20.95 -2.41
CA ALA A 167 -40.43 21.64 -1.34
C ALA A 167 -41.58 22.47 -1.94
N LYS A 168 -42.80 22.13 -1.50
CA LYS A 168 -44.00 22.95 -1.37
C LYS A 168 -44.69 23.45 -2.65
N LYS A 169 -45.71 22.69 -3.10
CA LYS A 169 -46.98 23.30 -3.53
C LYS A 169 -47.84 23.46 -2.28
N THR A 170 -47.86 24.67 -1.73
CA THR A 170 -48.91 25.09 -0.80
C THR A 170 -50.01 25.76 -1.60
N VAL A 171 -51.21 25.23 -1.38
CA VAL A 171 -52.53 25.71 -1.77
C VAL A 171 -52.65 27.22 -1.54
N ALA A 172 -53.12 27.95 -2.56
CA ALA A 172 -53.71 29.27 -2.40
C ALA A 172 -55.10 29.22 -3.03
N SER A 173 -56.07 28.89 -2.19
CA SER A 173 -57.48 29.20 -2.37
C SER A 173 -57.70 30.65 -1.93
N ARG A 174 -58.10 31.51 -2.86
CA ARG A 174 -58.91 32.70 -2.60
C ARG A 174 -59.54 33.15 -3.91
#